data_AF-A0A172YPS8-F1
#
_entry.id   AF-A0A172YPS8-F1
#
_cell.length_a   1.000
_cell.length_b   1.000
_cell.length_c   1.000
_cell.angle_alpha   90.00
_cell.angle_beta   90.00
_cell.angle_gamma   90.00
#
_symmetry.space_group_name_H-M   'P 1'
#
loop_
_entity.id
_entity.type
_entity.pdbx_description
1 polymer ?
#
loop_
_entity_poly.entity_id
_entity_poly.type
_entity_poly.pdbx_seq_one_letter_code
_entity_poly.pdbx_strand_id
1 'polypeptide(L)'
;MYKTIGIYAAGLALAACNPMKDIPNPSSAQEKAAEVAYNDLRDGKFVEFLQHLEPELQAYLQDNEKIMKKFSHQIPKGAYKSKALMVKEITKSTSSPVQYRVSYEIAYPKNLVQYDVSFDKPNGSTKIRNFNIQVFGGS
;
A
#
# COMPACT_ATOMS: atom_id res chain seq x y z
N MET A 1 -44.59 33.50 23.73
CA MET A 1 -45.70 32.59 23.36
C MET A 1 -46.12 32.95 21.94
N TYR A 2 -46.13 32.14 20.87
CA TYR A 2 -45.70 30.78 20.47
C TYR A 2 -45.49 30.90 18.93
N LYS A 3 -44.33 30.56 18.34
CA LYS A 3 -43.90 29.27 17.76
C LYS A 3 -44.79 28.73 16.61
N THR A 4 -44.27 28.79 15.38
CA THR A 4 -44.76 28.05 14.21
C THR A 4 -43.60 27.55 13.32
N ILE A 5 -43.44 26.23 13.33
CA ILE A 5 -43.13 25.23 12.28
C ILE A 5 -41.92 25.42 11.34
N GLY A 6 -41.11 24.35 11.28
CA GLY A 6 -40.24 24.04 10.15
C GLY A 6 -39.53 22.70 10.35
N ILE A 7 -40.19 21.60 10.02
CA ILE A 7 -39.57 20.27 9.92
C ILE A 7 -38.58 20.33 8.76
N TYR A 8 -37.28 20.19 9.04
CA TYR A 8 -36.28 19.89 8.01
C TYR A 8 -35.95 18.41 8.08
N ALA A 9 -36.65 17.64 7.25
CA ALA A 9 -36.17 16.35 6.79
C ALA A 9 -35.01 16.61 5.81
N ALA A 10 -33.79 16.63 6.33
CA ALA A 10 -32.60 16.52 5.49
C ALA A 10 -32.26 15.04 5.37
N GLY A 11 -32.77 14.42 4.31
CA GLY A 11 -32.23 13.16 3.82
C GLY A 11 -30.79 13.38 3.41
N LEU A 12 -29.86 12.73 4.11
CA LEU A 12 -28.52 12.48 3.58
C LEU A 12 -28.53 11.03 3.09
N ALA A 13 -28.88 10.87 1.83
CA ALA A 13 -28.53 9.68 1.08
C ALA A 13 -27.00 9.57 1.10
N LEU A 14 -26.48 8.60 1.86
CA LEU A 14 -25.10 8.17 1.76
C LEU A 14 -24.92 7.51 0.39
N ALA A 15 -24.69 8.31 -0.64
CA ALA A 15 -24.05 7.83 -1.84
C ALA A 15 -22.61 7.46 -1.44
N ALA A 16 -22.41 6.19 -1.07
CA ALA A 16 -21.09 5.57 -0.99
C ALA A 16 -20.48 5.60 -2.40
N CYS A 17 -19.85 6.72 -2.75
CA CYS A 17 -19.17 6.91 -4.00
C CYS A 17 -17.83 6.19 -3.92
N ASN A 18 -17.63 5.16 -4.76
CA ASN A 18 -16.40 4.37 -4.81
C ASN A 18 -15.18 5.29 -5.02
N PRO A 19 -14.30 5.49 -4.01
CA PRO A 19 -13.18 6.43 -4.08
C PRO A 19 -12.07 6.02 -5.06
N MET A 20 -12.18 4.85 -5.70
CA MET A 20 -11.19 4.32 -6.64
C MET A 20 -11.19 4.99 -8.02
N LYS A 21 -12.32 5.59 -8.45
CA LYS A 21 -12.46 6.08 -9.84
C LYS A 21 -11.64 7.34 -10.15
N ASP A 22 -11.40 8.19 -9.15
CA ASP A 22 -10.79 9.51 -9.38
C ASP A 22 -9.29 9.56 -9.03
N ILE A 23 -8.75 8.53 -8.39
CA ILE A 23 -7.32 8.47 -8.05
C ILE A 23 -6.56 7.82 -9.22
N PRO A 24 -5.58 8.51 -9.84
CA PRO A 24 -4.80 7.92 -10.93
C PRO A 24 -4.11 6.63 -10.50
N ASN A 25 -3.95 5.71 -11.46
CA ASN A 25 -3.08 4.54 -11.27
C ASN A 25 -1.62 4.97 -11.03
N PRO A 26 -0.80 4.12 -10.38
CA PRO A 26 0.63 4.34 -10.33
C PRO A 26 1.20 4.39 -11.75
N SER A 27 2.30 5.12 -11.95
CA SER A 27 3.02 5.05 -13.22
C SER A 27 3.62 3.65 -13.40
N SER A 28 3.90 3.25 -14.64
CA SER A 28 4.59 1.97 -14.90
C SER A 28 5.94 1.86 -14.17
N ALA A 29 6.62 2.98 -13.95
CA ALA A 29 7.86 3.01 -13.16
C ALA A 29 7.61 2.77 -11.67
N GLN A 30 6.52 3.31 -11.11
CA GLN A 30 6.11 3.06 -9.72
C GLN A 30 5.64 1.62 -9.51
N GLU A 31 4.86 1.07 -10.45
CA GLU A 31 4.47 -0.35 -10.44
C GLU A 31 5.71 -1.25 -10.47
N LYS A 32 6.69 -0.92 -11.32
CA LYS A 32 7.93 -1.68 -11.43
C LYS A 32 8.76 -1.59 -10.15
N ALA A 33 8.90 -0.41 -9.56
CA ALA A 33 9.61 -0.24 -8.30
C ALA A 33 8.97 -1.05 -7.17
N ALA A 34 7.64 -1.02 -7.05
CA ALA A 34 6.91 -1.81 -6.07
C ALA A 34 7.09 -3.32 -6.29
N GLU A 35 7.09 -3.77 -7.54
CA GLU A 35 7.33 -5.18 -7.89
C GLU A 35 8.75 -5.63 -7.56
N VAL A 36 9.76 -4.84 -7.94
CA VAL A 36 11.17 -5.19 -7.68
C VAL A 36 11.45 -5.18 -6.18
N ALA A 37 10.98 -4.18 -5.44
CA ALA A 37 11.11 -4.14 -3.98
C ALA A 37 10.45 -5.36 -3.31
N TYR A 38 9.25 -5.75 -3.75
CA TYR A 38 8.60 -6.95 -3.26
C TYR A 38 9.44 -8.22 -3.50
N ASN A 39 9.98 -8.38 -4.72
CA ASN A 39 10.79 -9.54 -5.08
C ASN A 39 12.12 -9.57 -4.32
N ASP A 40 12.79 -8.42 -4.19
CA ASP A 40 14.04 -8.33 -3.42
C ASP A 40 13.81 -8.69 -1.95
N LEU A 41 12.73 -8.19 -1.34
CA LEU A 41 12.36 -8.58 0.02
C LEU A 41 12.03 -10.08 0.13
N ARG A 42 11.23 -10.62 -0.81
CA ARG A 42 10.90 -12.05 -0.86
C ARG A 42 12.15 -12.91 -0.97
N ASP A 43 13.09 -12.51 -1.80
CA ASP A 43 14.28 -13.31 -2.12
C ASP A 43 15.43 -13.08 -1.12
N GLY A 44 15.23 -12.23 -0.11
CA GLY A 44 16.20 -11.96 0.95
C GLY A 44 17.32 -10.99 0.53
N LYS A 45 17.14 -10.28 -0.59
CA LYS A 45 18.05 -9.27 -1.14
C LYS A 45 17.85 -7.95 -0.41
N PHE A 46 18.20 -7.91 0.87
CA PHE A 46 17.86 -6.77 1.74
C PHE A 46 18.58 -5.49 1.35
N VAL A 47 19.83 -5.58 0.86
CA VAL A 47 20.59 -4.40 0.43
C VAL A 47 19.93 -3.77 -0.79
N GLU A 48 19.51 -4.57 -1.76
CA GLU A 48 18.80 -4.15 -2.96
C GLU A 48 17.40 -3.63 -2.63
N PHE A 49 16.67 -4.33 -1.75
CA PHE A 49 15.37 -3.88 -1.24
C PHE A 49 15.45 -2.46 -0.66
N LEU A 50 16.44 -2.20 0.20
CA LEU A 50 16.65 -0.90 0.84
C LEU A 50 16.91 0.23 -0.17
N GLN A 51 17.49 -0.05 -1.34
CA GLN A 51 17.74 0.94 -2.39
C GLN A 51 16.46 1.49 -3.04
N HIS A 52 15.31 0.82 -2.89
CA HIS A 52 14.02 1.30 -3.42
C HIS A 52 13.32 2.28 -2.48
N LEU A 53 13.81 2.44 -1.26
CA LEU A 53 13.11 3.17 -0.20
C LEU A 53 13.54 4.64 -0.15
N GLU A 54 12.67 5.49 0.40
CA GLU A 54 13.09 6.83 0.85
C GLU A 54 14.02 6.74 2.06
N PRO A 55 14.91 7.74 2.27
CA PRO A 55 15.95 7.68 3.30
C PRO A 55 15.44 7.39 4.72
N GLU A 56 14.27 7.93 5.08
CA GLU A 56 13.67 7.74 6.41
C GLU A 56 13.26 6.28 6.65
N LEU A 57 12.55 5.68 5.69
CA LEU A 57 12.16 4.27 5.79
C LEU A 57 13.38 3.34 5.67
N GLN A 58 14.35 3.70 4.83
CA GLN A 58 15.60 2.98 4.70
C GLN A 58 16.35 2.92 6.03
N ALA A 59 16.56 4.07 6.69
CA ALA A 59 17.23 4.15 7.98
C ALA A 59 16.47 3.35 9.05
N TYR A 60 15.15 3.49 9.12
CA TYR A 60 14.32 2.73 10.05
C TYR A 60 14.50 1.22 9.88
N LEU A 61 14.48 0.71 8.65
CA LEU A 61 14.61 -0.73 8.41
C LEU A 61 16.05 -1.24 8.55
N GLN A 62 17.06 -0.40 8.29
CA GLN A 62 18.46 -0.71 8.61
C GLN A 62 18.67 -0.89 10.12
N ASP A 63 18.08 -0.02 10.93
CA ASP A 63 18.13 -0.12 12.40
C ASP A 63 17.27 -1.29 12.94
N ASN A 64 16.33 -1.78 12.13
CA ASN A 64 15.35 -2.80 12.51
C ASN A 64 15.34 -4.01 11.54
N GLU A 65 16.51 -4.55 11.17
CA GLU A 65 16.62 -5.63 10.17
C GLU A 65 15.72 -6.85 10.44
N LYS A 66 15.42 -7.13 11.72
CA LYS A 66 14.52 -8.23 12.13
C LYS A 66 13.14 -8.11 11.47
N ILE A 67 12.68 -6.89 11.21
CA ILE A 67 11.39 -6.64 10.52
C ILE A 67 11.47 -7.15 9.08
N MET A 68 12.51 -6.77 8.33
CA MET A 68 12.70 -7.23 6.94
C MET A 68 12.84 -8.75 6.88
N LYS A 69 13.63 -9.33 7.79
CA LYS A 69 13.78 -10.79 7.88
C LYS A 69 12.44 -11.47 8.17
N LYS A 70 11.65 -10.96 9.12
CA LYS A 70 10.32 -11.49 9.43
C LYS A 70 9.40 -11.45 8.21
N PHE A 71 9.32 -10.31 7.53
CA PHE A 71 8.52 -10.17 6.32
C PHE A 71 8.97 -11.12 5.21
N SER A 72 10.27 -11.21 4.93
CA SER A 72 10.83 -12.12 3.92
C SER A 72 10.48 -13.59 4.19
N HIS A 73 10.51 -14.02 5.46
CA HIS A 73 10.16 -15.39 5.85
C HIS A 73 8.66 -15.69 5.71
N GLN A 74 7.79 -14.68 5.88
CA GLN A 74 6.34 -14.85 5.75
C GLN A 74 5.91 -15.01 4.29
N ILE A 75 6.66 -14.43 3.34
CA ILE A 75 6.31 -14.50 1.91
C ILE A 75 6.52 -15.93 1.39
N PRO A 76 5.49 -16.56 0.78
CA PRO A 76 5.64 -17.87 0.17
C PRO A 76 6.75 -17.89 -0.89
N LYS A 77 7.52 -18.97 -0.89
CA LYS A 77 8.53 -19.24 -1.92
C LYS A 77 7.86 -19.94 -3.11
N GLY A 78 8.27 -19.57 -4.33
CA GLY A 78 7.77 -20.17 -5.57
C GLY A 78 6.97 -19.20 -6.45
N ALA A 79 6.40 -19.73 -7.52
CA ALA A 79 5.61 -18.94 -8.46
C ALA A 79 4.23 -18.59 -7.88
N TYR A 80 3.82 -17.34 -8.04
CA TYR A 80 2.44 -16.93 -7.81
C TYR A 80 1.58 -17.21 -9.04
N LYS A 81 0.27 -17.35 -8.85
CA LYS A 81 -0.74 -17.57 -9.90
C LYS A 81 -1.16 -16.26 -10.57
N SER A 82 -1.35 -15.21 -9.79
CA SER A 82 -1.77 -13.90 -10.28
C SER A 82 -1.33 -12.77 -9.35
N LYS A 83 -1.32 -11.56 -9.89
CA LYS A 83 -1.14 -10.30 -9.16
C LYS A 83 -2.21 -9.30 -9.62
N ALA A 84 -2.83 -8.59 -8.69
CA ALA A 84 -3.83 -7.57 -8.97
C ALA A 84 -3.56 -6.29 -8.17
N LEU A 85 -3.89 -5.14 -8.76
CA LEU A 85 -3.97 -3.87 -8.04
C LEU A 85 -5.35 -3.79 -7.39
N MET A 86 -5.38 -3.60 -6.07
CA MET A 86 -6.62 -3.65 -5.28
C MET A 86 -7.11 -2.27 -4.88
N VAL A 87 -6.24 -1.44 -4.28
CA VAL A 87 -6.62 -0.15 -3.69
C VAL A 87 -5.63 0.93 -4.09
N LYS A 88 -6.14 2.13 -4.30
CA LYS A 88 -5.35 3.37 -4.42
C LYS A 88 -5.96 4.39 -3.49
N GLU A 89 -5.15 5.03 -2.67
CA GLU A 89 -5.60 6.03 -1.71
C GLU A 89 -4.58 7.16 -1.62
N ILE A 90 -5.05 8.39 -1.40
CA ILE A 90 -4.19 9.51 -1.03
C ILE A 90 -4.49 9.86 0.43
N THR A 91 -3.57 9.52 1.32
CA THR A 91 -3.68 9.86 2.74
C THR A 91 -3.01 11.22 2.97
N LYS A 92 -3.78 12.16 3.52
CA LYS A 92 -3.28 13.47 3.95
C LYS A 92 -3.29 13.52 5.46
N SER A 93 -2.15 13.79 6.07
CA SER A 93 -2.04 14.08 7.50
C SER A 93 -1.53 15.51 7.68
N THR A 94 -1.98 16.18 8.73
CA THR A 94 -1.43 17.49 9.12
C THR A 94 -0.02 17.36 9.73
N SER A 95 0.35 16.16 10.17
CA SER A 95 1.61 15.85 10.85
C SER A 95 2.57 14.98 10.03
N SER A 96 2.21 14.60 8.80
CA SER A 96 3.05 13.73 7.97
C SER A 96 2.94 14.09 6.49
N PRO A 97 3.98 13.83 5.68
CA PRO A 97 3.92 14.01 4.24
C PRO A 97 2.74 13.27 3.63
N VAL A 98 2.17 13.83 2.55
CA VAL A 98 1.14 13.16 1.76
C VAL A 98 1.65 11.80 1.30
N GLN A 99 0.80 10.78 1.40
CA GLN A 99 1.12 9.43 0.94
C GLN A 99 0.11 9.00 -0.12
N TYR A 100 0.63 8.62 -1.29
CA TYR A 100 -0.13 7.90 -2.29
C TYR A 100 0.06 6.39 -2.08
N ARG A 101 -0.87 5.75 -1.38
CA ARG A 101 -0.85 4.31 -1.09
C ARG A 101 -1.43 3.52 -2.25
N VAL A 102 -0.73 2.47 -2.66
CA VAL A 102 -1.17 1.46 -3.61
C VAL A 102 -1.08 0.09 -2.96
N SER A 103 -2.19 -0.63 -2.95
CA SER A 103 -2.30 -1.98 -2.41
C SER A 103 -2.34 -2.99 -3.55
N TYR A 104 -1.52 -4.02 -3.45
CA TYR A 104 -1.49 -5.13 -4.39
C TYR A 104 -1.83 -6.43 -3.68
N GLU A 105 -2.44 -7.34 -4.41
CA GLU A 105 -2.70 -8.70 -3.97
C GLU A 105 -2.01 -9.68 -4.90
N ILE A 106 -1.34 -10.68 -4.32
CA ILE A 106 -0.65 -11.76 -5.03
C ILE A 106 -1.21 -13.08 -4.55
N ALA A 107 -1.83 -13.83 -5.46
CA ALA A 107 -2.36 -15.16 -5.17
C ALA A 107 -1.28 -16.22 -5.38
N TYR A 108 -0.87 -16.90 -4.32
CA TYR A 108 -0.04 -18.11 -4.36
C TYR A 108 -0.93 -19.36 -4.37
N PRO A 109 -0.37 -20.57 -4.61
CA PRO A 109 -1.15 -21.80 -4.59
C PRO A 109 -1.94 -22.06 -3.31
N LYS A 110 -1.37 -21.71 -2.14
CA LYS A 110 -1.95 -21.96 -0.80
C LYS A 110 -2.12 -20.69 0.06
N ASN A 111 -1.68 -19.54 -0.44
CA ASN A 111 -1.62 -18.31 0.35
C ASN A 111 -2.06 -17.13 -0.51
N LEU A 112 -2.54 -16.10 0.16
CA LEU A 112 -2.78 -14.79 -0.43
C LEU A 112 -1.85 -13.79 0.24
N VAL A 113 -1.11 -13.03 -0.54
CA VAL A 113 -0.25 -11.98 -0.03
C VAL A 113 -0.85 -10.65 -0.41
N GLN A 114 -1.11 -9.78 0.56
CA GLN A 114 -1.42 -8.38 0.32
C GLN A 114 -0.24 -7.53 0.75
N TYR A 115 0.20 -6.63 -0.12
CA TYR A 115 1.25 -5.69 0.24
C TYR A 115 0.89 -4.28 -0.18
N ASP A 116 1.17 -3.34 0.71
CA ASP A 116 0.91 -1.92 0.55
C ASP A 116 2.23 -1.20 0.34
N VAL A 117 2.27 -0.32 -0.66
CA VAL A 117 3.37 0.63 -0.85
C VAL A 117 2.83 2.05 -0.89
N SER A 118 3.56 3.00 -0.32
CA SER A 118 3.24 4.43 -0.45
C SER A 118 4.31 5.15 -1.26
N PHE A 119 3.89 6.03 -2.17
CA PHE A 119 4.74 6.99 -2.87
C PHE A 119 4.40 8.42 -2.44
N ASP A 120 5.12 9.43 -2.95
CA ASP A 120 4.82 10.85 -2.73
C ASP A 120 3.50 11.28 -3.40
N LYS A 121 3.30 10.89 -4.66
CA LYS A 121 2.10 11.17 -5.46
C LYS A 121 2.01 10.24 -6.69
N PRO A 122 0.86 10.19 -7.37
CA PRO A 122 0.77 9.48 -8.65
C PRO A 122 1.71 10.10 -9.69
N ASN A 123 2.41 9.26 -10.47
CA ASN A 123 3.40 9.68 -11.48
C ASN A 123 4.56 10.52 -10.92
N GLY A 124 4.80 10.45 -9.61
CA GLY A 124 5.89 11.13 -8.92
C GLY A 124 7.15 10.27 -8.83
N SER A 125 7.79 10.33 -7.67
CA SER A 125 8.96 9.52 -7.35
C SER A 125 8.64 8.03 -7.38
N THR A 126 9.64 7.22 -7.73
CA THR A 126 9.60 5.75 -7.58
C THR A 126 10.07 5.29 -6.21
N LYS A 127 10.54 6.19 -5.35
CA LYS A 127 10.98 5.87 -3.99
C LYS A 127 9.79 5.58 -3.08
N ILE A 128 9.91 4.49 -2.34
CA ILE A 128 8.84 3.98 -1.48
C ILE A 128 8.95 4.63 -0.09
N ARG A 129 7.90 5.32 0.33
CA ARG A 129 7.74 5.97 1.64
C ARG A 129 7.28 5.02 2.73
N ASN A 130 6.50 4.00 2.36
CA ASN A 130 5.99 2.99 3.28
C ASN A 130 5.88 1.66 2.55
N PHE A 131 6.23 0.56 3.22
CA PHE A 131 6.11 -0.79 2.69
C PHE A 131 5.59 -1.70 3.81
N ASN A 132 4.43 -2.32 3.59
CA ASN A 132 3.85 -3.27 4.54
C ASN A 132 3.36 -4.52 3.81
N ILE A 133 3.41 -5.67 4.49
CA ILE A 133 2.99 -6.95 3.93
C ILE A 133 2.19 -7.78 4.92
N GLN A 134 1.17 -8.46 4.40
CA GLN A 134 0.33 -9.40 5.11
C GLN A 134 0.20 -10.67 4.28
N VAL A 135 0.29 -11.81 4.95
CA VAL A 135 0.16 -13.12 4.32
C VAL A 135 -1.00 -13.85 4.99
N PHE A 136 -1.98 -14.24 4.18
CA PHE A 136 -3.18 -14.94 4.60
C PHE A 136 -3.15 -16.38 4.07
N GLY A 137 -3.75 -17.28 4.86
CA GLY A 137 -3.74 -18.70 4.58
C GLY A 137 -2.39 -19.35 4.87
N GLY A 138 -2.38 -20.68 4.76
CA GLY A 138 -1.30 -21.54 5.22
C GLY A 138 -1.88 -22.73 5.96
N SER A 139 -1.48 -23.92 5.54
CA SER A 139 -1.68 -25.20 6.21
C SER A 139 -0.41 -26.02 6.13
#